data_AF-A0A7J8LJN4-F1
#
_entry.id   AF-A0A7J8LJN4-F1
#
_cell.length_a   1.000
_cell.length_b   1.000
_cell.length_c   1.000
_cell.angle_alpha   90.00
_cell.angle_beta   90.00
_cell.angle_gamma   90.00
#
_symmetry.space_group_name_H-M   'P 1'
#
loop_
_entity.id
_entity.type
_entity.pdbx_description
1 polymer ?
#
loop_
_entity_poly.entity_id
_entity_poly.type
_entity_poly.pdbx_seq_one_letter_code
_entity_poly.pdbx_strand_id
1 'polypeptide(L)'
;MHKFHEVTARLEQALSKISHEDLDILEEVKEQVELVLAQFRRAKGRVDVPDVELYEDLLSLYNKSNDAAADPEVLRRLAEKLQLVGIAELMRESLALHEMVSASGGDPGAIFEKMSNLLKEIKDFVQTENPNLDAPAREKNLPPSSSGAQTTTVGNHKAPVIPDDFRCPISLELMKDPVIVSTGQTYERSCIEKWLEQGHRTCPKTQQTLSNPALTPNYVLRSLIAQWCEANGIEPPKRPSSSQPSKTKIACSPAELTKIQILLCKLSSSNPEDQRTAAGEIRLLAKRNADNRVAIAEAGAIPLLVKILSTPDSRTQEHAVTALLNLSICEDNKGSIISSGAVPGIVQVLKKGSMEARENAAATLFSLSVVDENKVAIGASGAIPPLVTLLSEGTQRGKKDAATALFNLCIYQGNKGKTVRAGVIPTLMRLLTEPGGGMVDEALAILAILASHPEAKSAIGAAKAMPVLVDFIGNGLPRNKENAAAVLVHLCAGDQ
;
A
#
# COMPACT_ATOMS: atom_id res chain seq x y z
N MET A 1 -25.65 4.57 -5.84
CA MET A 1 -25.11 4.52 -7.22
C MET A 1 -25.25 5.85 -7.98
N HIS A 2 -26.33 6.61 -7.85
CA HIS A 2 -26.53 7.86 -8.62
C HIS A 2 -25.45 8.94 -8.44
N LYS A 3 -24.97 9.19 -7.21
CA LYS A 3 -23.89 10.17 -6.94
C LYS A 3 -22.59 9.86 -7.69
N PHE A 4 -22.23 8.57 -7.80
CA PHE A 4 -21.00 8.16 -8.49
C PHE A 4 -21.10 8.45 -9.99
N HIS A 5 -22.22 8.07 -10.62
CA HIS A 5 -22.49 8.35 -12.02
C HIS A 5 -22.57 9.85 -12.33
N GLU A 6 -23.14 10.64 -11.42
CA GLU A 6 -23.20 12.11 -11.53
C GLU A 6 -21.80 12.74 -11.48
N VAL A 7 -20.95 12.29 -10.55
CA VAL A 7 -19.55 12.76 -10.44
C VAL A 7 -18.73 12.33 -11.66
N THR A 8 -18.88 11.09 -12.12
CA THR A 8 -18.24 10.58 -13.34
C THR A 8 -18.65 11.39 -14.57
N ALA A 9 -19.93 11.73 -14.69
CA ALA A 9 -20.43 12.55 -15.80
C ALA A 9 -19.88 13.98 -15.75
N ARG A 10 -19.77 14.59 -14.56
CA ARG A 10 -19.19 15.93 -14.40
C ARG A 10 -17.70 15.96 -14.71
N LEU A 11 -16.95 14.95 -14.29
CA LEU A 11 -15.51 14.83 -14.56
C LEU A 11 -15.24 14.63 -16.05
N GLU A 12 -16.02 13.78 -16.72
CA GLU A 12 -15.93 13.59 -18.17
C GLU A 12 -16.20 14.89 -18.93
N GLN A 13 -17.29 15.59 -18.59
CA GLN A 13 -17.67 16.85 -19.22
C GLN A 13 -16.65 17.97 -18.97
N ALA A 14 -16.01 17.99 -17.80
CA ALA A 14 -14.97 18.97 -17.49
C ALA A 14 -13.70 18.71 -18.30
N LEU A 15 -13.25 17.45 -18.36
CA LEU A 15 -12.05 17.06 -19.10
C LEU A 15 -12.23 17.19 -20.62
N SER A 16 -13.42 16.91 -21.15
CA SER A 16 -13.68 17.01 -22.59
C SER A 16 -13.74 18.44 -23.13
N LYS A 17 -13.83 19.46 -22.25
CA LYS A 17 -13.88 20.88 -22.62
C LYS A 17 -12.50 21.54 -22.70
N ILE A 18 -11.46 20.83 -22.28
CA ILE A 18 -10.09 21.34 -22.31
C ILE A 18 -9.53 21.08 -23.71
N SER A 19 -9.22 22.14 -24.46
CA SER A 19 -8.49 22.03 -25.72
C SER A 19 -7.04 21.67 -25.42
N HIS A 20 -6.64 20.44 -25.70
CA HIS A 20 -5.26 19.97 -25.46
C HIS A 20 -4.29 20.41 -26.57
N GLU A 21 -4.79 20.96 -27.67
CA GLU A 21 -3.97 21.48 -28.78
C GLU A 21 -3.35 22.84 -28.46
N ASP A 22 -3.94 23.58 -27.51
CA ASP A 22 -3.48 24.91 -27.09
C ASP A 22 -2.60 24.87 -25.82
N LEU A 23 -2.40 23.68 -25.26
CA LEU A 23 -1.61 23.45 -24.05
C LEU A 23 -0.28 22.81 -24.47
N ASP A 24 0.84 23.47 -24.20
CA ASP A 24 2.20 22.98 -24.48
C ASP A 24 2.58 21.86 -23.47
N ILE A 25 1.83 20.75 -23.50
CA ILE A 25 1.98 19.58 -22.62
C ILE A 25 2.68 18.44 -23.35
N LEU A 26 3.45 17.65 -22.59
CA LEU A 26 4.11 16.44 -23.08
C LEU A 26 3.08 15.44 -23.63
N GLU A 27 3.40 14.77 -24.75
CA GLU A 27 2.55 13.75 -25.38
C GLU A 27 2.09 12.66 -24.39
N GLU A 28 2.96 12.25 -23.47
CA GLU A 28 2.65 11.27 -22.42
C GLU A 28 1.47 11.71 -21.53
N VAL A 29 1.36 13.01 -21.24
CA VAL A 29 0.27 13.57 -20.43
C VAL A 29 -1.02 13.63 -21.23
N LYS A 30 -0.94 13.91 -22.54
CA LYS A 30 -2.08 13.90 -23.45
C LYS A 30 -2.69 12.49 -23.55
N GLU A 31 -1.85 11.47 -23.69
CA GLU A 31 -2.29 10.06 -23.70
C GLU A 31 -2.96 9.64 -22.39
N GLN A 32 -2.44 10.08 -21.24
CA GLN A 32 -3.06 9.79 -19.94
C GLN A 32 -4.44 10.44 -19.78
N VAL A 33 -4.62 11.66 -20.27
CA VAL A 33 -5.93 12.34 -20.23
C VAL A 33 -6.94 11.63 -21.13
N GLU A 34 -6.53 11.21 -22.33
CA GLU A 34 -7.38 10.42 -23.23
C GLU A 34 -7.80 9.08 -22.61
N LEU A 35 -6.88 8.40 -21.92
CA LEU A 35 -7.17 7.15 -21.20
C LEU A 35 -8.23 7.35 -20.11
N VAL A 36 -8.11 8.43 -19.32
CA VAL A 36 -9.08 8.76 -18.26
C VAL A 36 -10.46 9.07 -18.85
N LEU A 37 -10.52 9.81 -19.95
CA LEU A 37 -11.77 10.08 -20.68
C LEU A 37 -12.42 8.79 -21.20
N ALA A 38 -11.64 7.86 -21.74
CA ALA A 38 -12.15 6.57 -22.19
C ALA A 38 -12.74 5.74 -21.04
N GLN A 39 -12.12 5.76 -19.86
CA GLN A 39 -12.62 5.08 -18.68
C GLN A 39 -13.92 5.69 -18.15
N PHE A 40 -14.04 7.02 -18.15
CA PHE A 40 -15.30 7.67 -17.75
C PHE A 40 -16.44 7.39 -18.74
N ARG A 41 -16.16 7.36 -20.05
CA ARG A 41 -17.15 6.95 -21.06
C ARG A 41 -17.56 5.49 -20.89
N ARG A 42 -16.63 4.61 -20.53
CA ARG A 42 -16.91 3.20 -20.23
C ARG A 42 -17.76 3.04 -18.97
N ALA A 43 -17.48 3.83 -17.93
CA ALA A 43 -18.26 3.85 -16.69
C ALA A 43 -19.69 4.40 -16.87
N LYS A 44 -19.96 5.14 -17.95
CA LYS A 44 -21.28 5.66 -18.33
C LYS A 44 -22.22 4.58 -18.89
N GLY A 45 -21.71 3.40 -19.26
CA GLY A 45 -22.48 2.37 -19.95
C GLY A 45 -22.43 1.00 -19.28
N ARG A 46 -23.48 0.70 -18.50
CA ARG A 46 -24.34 -0.52 -18.53
C ARG A 46 -25.02 -0.69 -17.17
N VAL A 47 -26.27 -0.23 -17.08
CA VAL A 47 -27.25 -0.90 -16.23
C VAL A 47 -27.91 -1.90 -17.17
N ASP A 48 -27.65 -3.19 -16.98
CA ASP A 48 -28.31 -4.22 -17.77
C ASP A 48 -29.82 -4.19 -17.42
N VAL A 49 -30.70 -4.28 -18.42
CA VAL A 49 -32.17 -4.33 -18.21
C VAL A 49 -32.58 -5.35 -17.12
N PRO A 50 -31.94 -6.53 -17.02
CA PRO A 50 -32.12 -7.47 -15.90
C PRO A 50 -31.90 -6.90 -14.49
N ASP A 51 -31.01 -5.91 -14.32
CA ASP A 51 -30.66 -5.31 -13.02
C ASP A 51 -31.72 -4.31 -12.54
N VAL A 52 -32.41 -3.65 -13.48
CA VAL A 52 -33.55 -2.77 -13.15
C VAL A 52 -34.72 -3.61 -12.65
N GLU A 53 -35.01 -4.73 -13.32
CA GLU A 53 -36.05 -5.67 -12.90
C GLU A 53 -35.71 -6.34 -11.56
N LEU A 54 -34.44 -6.70 -11.35
CA LEU A 54 -33.97 -7.22 -10.05
C LEU A 54 -34.14 -6.20 -8.92
N TYR A 55 -33.83 -4.92 -9.20
CA TYR A 55 -34.02 -3.83 -8.25
C TYR A 55 -35.50 -3.60 -7.92
N GLU A 56 -36.38 -3.61 -8.92
CA GLU A 56 -37.83 -3.48 -8.73
C GLU A 56 -38.42 -4.67 -7.96
N ASP A 57 -38.01 -5.90 -8.29
CA ASP A 57 -38.44 -7.12 -7.59
C ASP A 57 -38.01 -7.09 -6.11
N LEU A 58 -36.75 -6.70 -5.81
CA LEU A 58 -36.25 -6.52 -4.44
C LEU A 58 -36.99 -5.41 -3.68
N LEU A 59 -37.24 -4.28 -4.34
CA LEU A 59 -37.92 -3.13 -3.74
C LEU A 59 -39.39 -3.46 -3.42
N SER A 60 -40.02 -4.30 -4.24
CA SER A 60 -41.40 -4.76 -4.03
C SER A 60 -41.56 -5.59 -2.76
N LEU A 61 -40.57 -6.43 -2.42
CA LEU A 61 -40.58 -7.23 -1.19
C LEU A 61 -40.06 -6.45 0.03
N TYR A 62 -39.07 -5.58 -0.16
CA TYR A 62 -38.50 -4.76 0.92
C TYR A 62 -39.51 -3.75 1.53
N ASN A 63 -40.46 -3.29 0.74
CA ASN A 63 -41.49 -2.34 1.15
C ASN A 63 -42.81 -3.00 1.61
N LYS A 64 -42.94 -4.33 1.54
CA LYS A 64 -44.09 -5.05 2.08
C LYS A 64 -44.09 -5.06 3.62
N SER A 65 -45.27 -4.96 4.21
CA SER A 65 -45.52 -5.21 5.63
C SER A 65 -45.67 -6.71 5.88
N ASN A 66 -45.10 -7.22 6.97
CA ASN A 66 -44.92 -8.64 7.34
C ASN A 66 -46.14 -9.59 7.26
N ASP A 67 -47.35 -9.14 6.92
CA ASP A 67 -48.59 -9.93 6.89
C ASP A 67 -49.17 -10.21 5.48
N ALA A 68 -48.57 -9.68 4.41
CA ALA A 68 -49.05 -9.91 3.04
C ALA A 68 -48.20 -10.98 2.33
N ALA A 69 -48.82 -12.08 1.90
CA ALA A 69 -48.13 -13.17 1.19
C ALA A 69 -47.32 -12.64 -0.02
N ALA A 70 -46.04 -13.02 -0.06
CA ALA A 70 -45.15 -12.69 -1.17
C ALA A 70 -45.60 -13.39 -2.47
N ASP A 71 -45.40 -12.74 -3.62
CA ASP A 71 -45.74 -13.33 -4.91
C ASP A 71 -44.72 -14.44 -5.24
N PRO A 72 -45.14 -15.70 -5.39
CA PRO A 72 -44.24 -16.82 -5.67
C PRO A 72 -43.38 -16.62 -6.92
N GLU A 73 -43.90 -15.92 -7.94
CA GLU A 73 -43.14 -15.68 -9.19
C GLU A 73 -42.02 -14.65 -8.99
N VAL A 74 -42.22 -13.65 -8.10
CA VAL A 74 -41.18 -12.69 -7.73
C VAL A 74 -40.09 -13.39 -6.91
N LEU A 75 -40.48 -14.25 -5.95
CA LEU A 75 -39.55 -15.03 -5.14
C LEU A 75 -38.73 -16.01 -5.99
N ARG A 76 -39.35 -16.67 -6.97
CA ARG A 76 -38.65 -17.54 -7.93
C ARG A 76 -37.63 -16.77 -8.77
N ARG A 77 -38.03 -15.63 -9.36
CA ARG A 77 -37.11 -14.76 -10.12
C ARG A 77 -35.95 -14.25 -9.26
N LEU A 78 -36.22 -13.88 -8.02
CA LEU A 78 -35.19 -13.43 -7.09
C LEU A 78 -34.25 -14.57 -6.69
N ALA A 79 -34.78 -15.76 -6.38
CA ALA A 79 -33.96 -16.91 -6.07
C ALA A 79 -33.06 -17.31 -7.25
N GLU A 80 -33.58 -17.28 -8.47
CA GLU A 80 -32.80 -17.57 -9.69
C GLU A 80 -31.75 -16.49 -9.97
N LYS A 81 -32.13 -15.20 -9.96
CA LYS A 81 -31.21 -14.08 -10.27
C LYS A 81 -30.15 -13.86 -9.19
N LEU A 82 -30.50 -14.06 -7.91
CA LEU A 82 -29.57 -14.00 -6.78
C LEU A 82 -28.85 -15.33 -6.54
N GLN A 83 -29.15 -16.37 -7.33
CA GLN A 83 -28.58 -17.72 -7.21
C GLN A 83 -28.81 -18.38 -5.83
N LEU A 84 -29.92 -18.06 -5.17
CA LEU A 84 -30.34 -18.60 -3.87
C LEU A 84 -31.24 -19.83 -4.01
N VAL A 85 -30.91 -20.74 -4.93
CA VAL A 85 -31.75 -21.90 -5.26
C VAL A 85 -31.47 -23.15 -4.40
N GLY A 86 -30.46 -23.09 -3.52
CA GLY A 86 -30.01 -24.21 -2.71
C GLY A 86 -29.81 -23.87 -1.23
N ILE A 87 -29.86 -24.91 -0.37
CA ILE A 87 -29.71 -24.76 1.08
C ILE A 87 -28.31 -24.25 1.45
N ALA A 88 -27.27 -24.61 0.70
CA ALA A 88 -25.90 -24.18 0.97
C ALA A 88 -25.73 -22.67 0.74
N GLU A 89 -26.35 -22.14 -0.31
CA GLU A 89 -26.35 -20.72 -0.68
C GLU A 89 -27.16 -19.92 0.35
N LEU A 90 -28.34 -20.41 0.73
CA LEU A 90 -29.19 -19.79 1.76
C LEU A 90 -28.52 -19.79 3.14
N MET A 91 -27.81 -20.86 3.52
CA MET A 91 -27.04 -20.90 4.76
C MET A 91 -25.85 -19.95 4.72
N ARG A 92 -25.17 -19.81 3.58
CA ARG A 92 -24.05 -18.89 3.41
C ARG A 92 -24.48 -17.43 3.56
N GLU A 93 -25.55 -17.03 2.89
CA GLU A 93 -26.11 -15.68 3.03
C GLU A 93 -26.65 -15.41 4.43
N SER A 94 -27.27 -16.42 5.07
CA SER A 94 -27.73 -16.28 6.46
C SER A 94 -26.55 -16.11 7.43
N LEU A 95 -25.42 -16.76 7.18
CA LEU A 95 -24.20 -16.60 7.98
C LEU A 95 -23.56 -15.23 7.75
N ALA A 96 -23.49 -14.79 6.49
CA ALA A 96 -22.94 -13.48 6.11
C ALA A 96 -23.74 -12.33 6.75
N LEU A 97 -25.08 -12.44 6.74
CA LEU A 97 -25.94 -11.46 7.40
C LEU A 97 -25.71 -11.42 8.93
N HIS A 98 -25.48 -12.59 9.56
CA HIS A 98 -25.20 -12.70 10.99
C HIS A 98 -23.82 -12.12 11.37
N GLU A 99 -22.80 -12.34 10.55
CA GLU A 99 -21.48 -11.74 10.72
C GLU A 99 -21.53 -10.21 10.57
N MET A 100 -22.33 -9.69 9.64
CA MET A 100 -22.52 -8.24 9.48
C MET A 100 -23.17 -7.58 10.71
N VAL A 101 -24.17 -8.23 11.33
CA VAL A 101 -24.80 -7.75 12.58
C VAL A 101 -23.84 -7.84 13.77
N SER A 102 -22.97 -8.85 13.78
CA SER A 102 -21.93 -9.01 14.81
C SER A 102 -20.85 -7.93 14.71
N ALA A 103 -20.50 -7.52 13.49
CA ALA A 103 -19.54 -6.45 13.23
C ALA A 103 -20.08 -5.04 13.55
N SER A 104 -21.41 -4.84 13.52
CA SER A 104 -22.05 -3.56 13.85
C SER A 104 -22.29 -3.31 15.34
N GLY A 105 -21.69 -4.13 16.23
CA GLY A 105 -21.76 -3.91 17.68
C GLY A 105 -23.05 -4.41 18.34
N GLY A 106 -23.84 -5.25 17.65
CA GLY A 106 -24.97 -5.97 18.24
C GLY A 106 -26.33 -5.26 18.24
N ASP A 107 -26.46 -4.09 17.59
CA ASP A 107 -27.77 -3.45 17.33
C ASP A 107 -28.19 -3.63 15.86
N PRO A 108 -29.03 -4.64 15.55
CA PRO A 108 -29.55 -4.85 14.21
C PRO A 108 -30.61 -3.79 13.93
N GLY A 109 -30.20 -2.61 13.45
CA GLY A 109 -31.15 -1.58 13.01
C GLY A 109 -32.17 -2.13 12.01
N ALA A 110 -33.31 -1.44 11.86
CA ALA A 110 -34.50 -1.88 11.09
C ALA A 110 -34.23 -2.37 9.64
N ILE A 111 -33.09 -2.01 9.06
CA ILE A 111 -32.64 -2.47 7.73
C ILE A 111 -32.23 -3.95 7.78
N PHE A 112 -31.53 -4.40 8.84
CA PHE A 112 -31.07 -5.77 8.99
C PHE A 112 -32.21 -6.74 9.26
N GLU A 113 -33.20 -6.35 10.06
CA GLU A 113 -34.41 -7.14 10.28
C GLU A 113 -35.18 -7.36 8.97
N LYS A 114 -35.30 -6.30 8.15
CA LYS A 114 -35.94 -6.41 6.83
C LYS A 114 -35.18 -7.32 5.87
N MET A 115 -33.86 -7.24 5.84
CA MET A 115 -33.03 -8.13 5.01
C MET A 115 -33.11 -9.58 5.50
N SER A 116 -33.17 -9.81 6.82
CA SER A 116 -33.33 -11.15 7.40
C SER A 116 -34.69 -11.76 7.07
N ASN A 117 -35.76 -10.97 7.15
CA ASN A 117 -37.10 -11.40 6.77
C ASN A 117 -37.19 -11.75 5.28
N LEU A 118 -36.59 -10.93 4.40
CA LEU A 118 -36.55 -11.20 2.96
C LEU A 118 -35.82 -12.51 2.65
N LEU A 119 -34.65 -12.74 3.28
CA LEU A 119 -33.90 -13.98 3.10
C LEU A 119 -34.67 -15.20 3.64
N LYS A 120 -35.42 -15.02 4.71
CA LYS A 120 -36.30 -16.05 5.27
C LYS A 120 -37.45 -16.41 4.31
N GLU A 121 -38.10 -15.43 3.70
CA GLU A 121 -39.16 -15.69 2.69
C GLU A 121 -38.63 -16.45 1.47
N ILE A 122 -37.44 -16.08 0.98
CA ILE A 122 -36.77 -16.80 -0.11
C ILE A 122 -36.41 -18.23 0.32
N LYS A 123 -35.92 -18.41 1.56
CA LYS A 123 -35.60 -19.72 2.12
C LYS A 123 -36.83 -20.62 2.23
N ASP A 124 -37.93 -20.10 2.78
CA ASP A 124 -39.16 -20.85 2.97
C ASP A 124 -39.72 -21.29 1.60
N PHE A 125 -39.68 -20.41 0.59
CA PHE A 125 -40.07 -20.73 -0.78
C PHE A 125 -39.23 -21.85 -1.40
N VAL A 126 -37.90 -21.74 -1.32
CA VAL A 126 -36.97 -22.74 -1.89
C VAL A 126 -37.09 -24.10 -1.18
N GLN A 127 -37.37 -24.10 0.12
CA GLN A 127 -37.65 -25.34 0.87
C GLN A 127 -38.97 -25.98 0.49
N THR A 128 -40.00 -25.19 0.16
CA THR A 128 -41.28 -25.74 -0.34
C THR A 128 -41.19 -26.34 -1.74
N GLU A 129 -40.31 -25.83 -2.62
CA GLU A 129 -40.11 -26.40 -3.96
C GLU A 129 -39.21 -27.65 -3.99
N ASN A 130 -38.39 -27.90 -2.95
CA ASN A 130 -37.44 -29.04 -2.90
C ASN A 130 -37.49 -29.83 -1.56
N PRO A 131 -38.44 -30.75 -1.37
CA PRO A 131 -38.71 -31.39 -0.07
C PRO A 131 -37.78 -32.55 0.38
N ASN A 132 -36.74 -32.93 -0.39
CA ASN A 132 -35.95 -34.16 -0.15
C ASN A 132 -34.52 -33.95 0.43
N LEU A 133 -34.30 -32.94 1.27
CA LEU A 133 -32.96 -32.64 1.82
C LEU A 133 -32.74 -33.00 3.30
N ASP A 134 -33.72 -33.60 3.99
CA ASP A 134 -33.59 -34.04 5.38
C ASP A 134 -33.67 -35.58 5.53
N ALA A 135 -32.53 -36.27 5.46
CA ALA A 135 -32.35 -37.58 6.11
C ALA A 135 -30.85 -37.93 6.34
N PRO A 136 -30.43 -38.32 7.57
CA PRO A 136 -29.05 -38.72 7.87
C PRO A 136 -28.84 -40.22 7.59
N ALA A 137 -27.75 -40.58 6.90
CA ALA A 137 -27.45 -41.96 6.50
C ALA A 137 -26.73 -42.80 7.58
N ARG A 138 -27.31 -43.97 7.90
CA ARG A 138 -26.76 -45.17 8.59
C ARG A 138 -27.53 -46.37 7.98
N GLU A 139 -27.07 -47.60 7.74
CA GLU A 139 -25.84 -48.39 7.93
C GLU A 139 -26.14 -49.86 7.42
N LYS A 140 -25.13 -50.77 7.31
CA LYS A 140 -25.16 -52.28 7.30
C LYS A 140 -25.14 -53.04 5.93
N ASN A 141 -24.43 -54.17 5.69
CA ASN A 141 -23.53 -55.08 6.44
C ASN A 141 -22.83 -56.18 5.55
N LEU A 142 -21.50 -56.44 5.77
CA LEU A 142 -20.71 -57.72 5.90
C LEU A 142 -20.68 -58.85 4.81
N PRO A 143 -19.70 -59.84 4.78
CA PRO A 143 -18.91 -60.41 5.90
C PRO A 143 -17.39 -60.73 5.59
N PRO A 144 -16.63 -61.59 6.33
CA PRO A 144 -15.42 -61.17 7.08
C PRO A 144 -14.10 -61.99 6.79
N SER A 145 -12.93 -61.55 7.30
CA SER A 145 -11.86 -62.43 7.88
C SER A 145 -10.63 -61.67 8.42
N SER A 146 -10.40 -61.87 9.72
CA SER A 146 -9.16 -62.04 10.50
C SER A 146 -7.93 -61.11 10.40
N SER A 147 -7.51 -60.77 11.63
CA SER A 147 -6.13 -60.69 12.21
C SER A 147 -5.28 -59.44 11.98
N GLY A 148 -5.19 -58.64 13.05
CA GLY A 148 -3.93 -58.39 13.75
C GLY A 148 -3.06 -57.23 13.27
N ALA A 149 -3.02 -56.16 14.07
CA ALA A 149 -1.81 -55.46 14.56
C ALA A 149 -2.10 -53.97 14.77
N GLN A 150 -1.76 -53.51 15.98
CA GLN A 150 -1.68 -52.12 16.38
C GLN A 150 -0.67 -51.38 15.51
N THR A 151 -1.04 -50.21 15.01
CA THR A 151 -0.12 -49.08 14.82
C THR A 151 -0.88 -47.77 14.99
N THR A 152 -0.29 -46.94 15.83
CA THR A 152 -0.62 -45.56 16.21
C THR A 152 -0.55 -44.60 15.03
N THR A 153 -1.58 -43.78 14.78
CA THR A 153 -1.45 -42.55 13.94
C THR A 153 -2.44 -41.43 14.34
N VAL A 154 -1.84 -40.36 14.86
CA VAL A 154 -2.12 -38.92 14.72
C VAL A 154 -3.44 -38.50 14.05
N GLY A 155 -4.26 -37.73 14.78
CA GLY A 155 -5.52 -37.15 14.30
C GLY A 155 -5.34 -36.00 13.30
N ASN A 156 -6.05 -36.13 12.18
CA ASN A 156 -6.19 -35.20 11.06
C ASN A 156 -6.84 -33.86 11.45
N HIS A 157 -6.17 -32.73 11.17
CA HIS A 157 -6.82 -31.43 10.99
C HIS A 157 -7.32 -31.32 9.54
N LYS A 158 -8.63 -31.10 9.33
CA LYS A 158 -9.19 -30.78 8.01
C LYS A 158 -8.66 -29.41 7.55
N ALA A 159 -8.05 -29.35 6.37
CA ALA A 159 -7.56 -28.10 5.79
C ALA A 159 -8.72 -27.14 5.44
N PRO A 160 -8.55 -25.81 5.56
CA PRO A 160 -9.58 -24.84 5.21
C PRO A 160 -9.85 -24.82 3.70
N VAL A 161 -11.12 -24.65 3.32
CA VAL A 161 -11.53 -24.57 1.90
C VAL A 161 -11.36 -23.13 1.42
N ILE A 162 -10.49 -22.91 0.42
CA ILE A 162 -10.21 -21.59 -0.16
C ILE A 162 -11.43 -21.09 -0.97
N PRO A 163 -11.96 -19.88 -0.71
CA PRO A 163 -13.01 -19.23 -1.50
C PRO A 163 -12.62 -19.01 -2.97
N ASP A 164 -13.59 -19.13 -3.89
CA ASP A 164 -13.35 -19.03 -5.33
C ASP A 164 -12.84 -17.65 -5.77
N ASP A 165 -13.25 -16.58 -5.08
CA ASP A 165 -12.77 -15.21 -5.34
C ASP A 165 -11.29 -15.02 -5.02
N PHE A 166 -10.71 -15.92 -4.22
CA PHE A 166 -9.29 -15.90 -3.86
C PHE A 166 -8.46 -16.85 -4.72
N ARG A 167 -9.10 -17.61 -5.61
CA ARG A 167 -8.42 -18.55 -6.52
C ARG A 167 -8.07 -17.88 -7.84
N CYS A 168 -6.87 -18.16 -8.34
CA CYS A 168 -6.49 -17.76 -9.68
C CYS A 168 -7.30 -18.58 -10.70
N PRO A 169 -7.99 -17.96 -11.69
CA PRO A 169 -8.76 -18.71 -12.68
C PRO A 169 -7.92 -19.61 -13.60
N ILE A 170 -6.59 -19.43 -13.64
CA ILE A 170 -5.66 -20.26 -14.44
C ILE A 170 -5.17 -21.46 -13.62
N SER A 171 -4.69 -21.26 -12.39
CA SER A 171 -4.11 -22.33 -11.58
C SER A 171 -5.11 -22.99 -10.61
N LEU A 172 -6.25 -22.36 -10.34
CA LEU A 172 -7.24 -22.75 -9.34
C LEU A 172 -6.72 -22.79 -7.89
N GLU A 173 -5.51 -22.24 -7.68
CA GLU A 173 -4.84 -22.10 -6.38
C GLU A 173 -5.04 -20.69 -5.80
N LEU A 174 -4.82 -20.55 -4.49
CA LEU A 174 -4.86 -19.26 -3.79
C LEU A 174 -3.89 -18.25 -4.44
N MET A 175 -4.39 -17.07 -4.80
CA MET A 175 -3.57 -16.00 -5.37
C MET A 175 -2.63 -15.42 -4.31
N LYS A 176 -1.34 -15.37 -4.63
CA LYS A 176 -0.29 -14.77 -3.79
C LYS A 176 0.00 -13.35 -4.22
N ASP A 177 0.01 -13.10 -5.53
CA ASP A 177 0.12 -11.77 -6.13
C ASP A 177 -0.98 -11.54 -7.17
N PRO A 178 -2.18 -11.13 -6.72
CA PRO A 178 -3.31 -10.88 -7.61
C PRO A 178 -3.06 -9.64 -8.48
N VAL A 179 -3.14 -9.81 -9.81
CA VAL A 179 -3.00 -8.75 -10.82
C VAL A 179 -4.21 -8.74 -11.77
N ILE A 180 -4.59 -7.55 -12.21
CA ILE A 180 -5.72 -7.28 -13.09
C ILE A 180 -5.21 -7.07 -14.52
N VAL A 181 -5.87 -7.72 -15.48
CA VAL A 181 -5.68 -7.49 -16.92
C VAL A 181 -6.67 -6.44 -17.45
N SER A 182 -6.47 -5.94 -18.67
CA SER A 182 -7.33 -4.91 -19.31
C SER A 182 -8.84 -5.23 -19.37
N THR A 183 -9.22 -6.50 -19.26
CA THR A 183 -10.63 -6.94 -19.19
C THR A 183 -11.24 -6.86 -17.78
N GLY A 184 -10.45 -6.50 -16.76
CA GLY A 184 -10.89 -6.37 -15.36
C GLY A 184 -10.83 -7.66 -14.55
N GLN A 185 -10.45 -8.79 -15.15
CA GLN A 185 -10.27 -10.06 -14.44
C GLN A 185 -8.96 -10.09 -13.66
N THR A 186 -8.98 -10.73 -12.49
CA THR A 186 -7.81 -10.87 -11.62
C THR A 186 -7.22 -12.28 -11.74
N TYR A 187 -5.90 -12.36 -11.82
CA TYR A 187 -5.13 -13.60 -11.91
C TYR A 187 -3.93 -13.54 -10.97
N GLU A 188 -3.35 -14.69 -10.66
CA GLU A 188 -1.99 -14.75 -10.13
C GLU A 188 -1.00 -14.24 -11.21
N ARG A 189 -0.12 -13.32 -10.83
CA ARG A 189 0.87 -12.69 -11.71
C ARG A 189 1.62 -13.71 -12.57
N SER A 190 2.22 -14.69 -11.91
CA SER A 190 3.06 -15.68 -12.60
C SER A 190 2.29 -16.55 -13.61
N CYS A 191 0.98 -16.72 -13.41
CA CYS A 191 0.13 -17.50 -14.31
C CYS A 191 -0.24 -16.69 -15.56
N ILE A 192 -0.61 -15.43 -15.39
CA ILE A 192 -1.02 -14.58 -16.51
C ILE A 192 0.17 -14.08 -17.33
N GLU A 193 1.33 -13.86 -16.72
CA GLU A 193 2.57 -13.54 -17.44
C GLU A 193 2.97 -14.69 -18.38
N LYS A 194 2.97 -15.94 -17.90
CA LYS A 194 3.22 -17.12 -18.74
C LYS A 194 2.21 -17.27 -19.88
N TRP A 195 0.95 -16.96 -19.63
CA TRP A 195 -0.10 -16.99 -20.65
C TRP A 195 0.16 -15.97 -21.77
N LEU A 196 0.58 -14.75 -21.41
CA LEU A 196 0.93 -13.70 -22.36
C LEU A 196 2.23 -14.03 -23.13
N GLU A 197 3.24 -14.59 -22.45
CA GLU A 197 4.51 -15.02 -23.05
C GLU A 197 4.34 -16.14 -24.09
N GLN A 198 3.32 -16.99 -23.93
CA GLN A 198 2.94 -18.01 -24.93
C GLN A 198 2.27 -17.41 -26.19
N GLY A 199 2.16 -16.08 -26.27
CA GLY A 199 1.61 -15.37 -27.43
C GLY A 199 0.09 -15.22 -27.40
N HIS A 200 -0.58 -15.65 -26.33
CA HIS A 200 -2.02 -15.47 -26.18
C HIS A 200 -2.37 -14.01 -25.91
N ARG A 201 -3.24 -13.44 -26.74
CA ARG A 201 -3.72 -12.04 -26.60
C ARG A 201 -5.15 -11.95 -26.07
N THR A 202 -5.66 -13.01 -25.46
CA THR A 202 -7.03 -13.10 -24.95
C THR A 202 -7.03 -13.34 -23.45
N CYS A 203 -8.07 -12.87 -22.78
CA CYS A 203 -8.30 -13.13 -21.36
C CYS A 203 -8.69 -14.61 -21.17
N PRO A 204 -7.98 -15.39 -20.32
CA PRO A 204 -8.29 -16.82 -20.12
C PRO A 204 -9.74 -17.10 -19.71
N LYS A 205 -10.30 -16.27 -18.84
CA LYS A 205 -11.66 -16.47 -18.28
C LYS A 205 -12.76 -15.94 -19.19
N THR A 206 -12.58 -14.78 -19.83
CA THR A 206 -13.63 -14.11 -20.62
C THR A 206 -13.49 -14.26 -22.13
N GLN A 207 -12.36 -14.82 -22.60
CA GLN A 207 -11.99 -14.95 -24.01
C GLN A 207 -11.93 -13.63 -24.80
N GLN A 208 -12.10 -12.48 -24.14
CA GLN A 208 -12.01 -11.17 -24.74
C GLN A 208 -10.56 -10.81 -25.07
N THR A 209 -10.32 -10.14 -26.19
CA THR A 209 -9.00 -9.66 -26.59
C THR A 209 -8.46 -8.62 -25.61
N LEU A 210 -7.23 -8.80 -25.15
CA LEU A 210 -6.52 -7.88 -24.27
C LEU A 210 -5.97 -6.71 -25.09
N SER A 211 -6.48 -5.51 -24.85
CA SER A 211 -6.05 -4.30 -25.55
C SER A 211 -4.60 -3.91 -25.22
N ASN A 212 -4.11 -4.24 -24.02
CA ASN A 212 -2.74 -4.01 -23.56
C ASN A 212 -2.28 -5.18 -22.67
N PRO A 213 -1.02 -5.68 -22.80
CA PRO A 213 -0.42 -6.68 -21.91
C PRO A 213 -0.08 -6.17 -20.49
N ALA A 214 -0.24 -4.88 -20.19
CA ALA A 214 0.04 -4.32 -18.87
C ALA A 214 -0.81 -4.96 -17.76
N LEU A 215 -0.15 -5.34 -16.66
CA LEU A 215 -0.76 -5.98 -15.49
C LEU A 215 -0.81 -4.99 -14.32
N THR A 216 -2.01 -4.73 -13.80
CA THR A 216 -2.22 -3.79 -12.68
C THR A 216 -2.35 -4.57 -11.37
N PRO A 217 -1.51 -4.34 -10.34
CA PRO A 217 -1.63 -5.08 -9.08
C PRO A 217 -2.95 -4.79 -8.34
N ASN A 218 -3.60 -5.83 -7.79
CA ASN A 218 -4.84 -5.73 -7.02
C ASN A 218 -4.56 -5.74 -5.51
N TYR A 219 -4.24 -4.57 -4.97
CA TYR A 219 -3.86 -4.41 -3.55
C TYR A 219 -4.98 -4.77 -2.58
N VAL A 220 -6.24 -4.53 -2.99
CA VAL A 220 -7.43 -4.80 -2.17
C VAL A 220 -7.62 -6.31 -2.01
N LEU A 221 -7.64 -7.06 -3.12
CA LEU A 221 -7.83 -8.50 -3.07
C LEU A 221 -6.71 -9.21 -2.30
N ARG A 222 -5.46 -8.75 -2.44
CA ARG A 222 -4.35 -9.29 -1.66
C ARG A 222 -4.52 -9.06 -0.15
N SER A 223 -5.04 -7.91 0.25
CA SER A 223 -5.29 -7.61 1.67
C SER A 223 -6.41 -8.49 2.23
N LEU A 224 -7.46 -8.75 1.44
CA LEU A 224 -8.55 -9.66 1.80
C LEU A 224 -8.08 -11.11 1.92
N ILE A 225 -7.21 -11.56 1.00
CA ILE A 225 -6.60 -12.90 1.05
C ILE A 225 -5.74 -13.05 2.31
N ALA A 226 -4.95 -12.04 2.66
CA ALA A 226 -4.12 -12.07 3.86
C ALA A 226 -4.97 -12.18 5.14
N GLN A 227 -6.07 -11.41 5.23
CA GLN A 227 -7.01 -11.48 6.35
C GLN A 227 -7.70 -12.85 6.43
N TRP A 228 -8.11 -13.42 5.29
CA TRP A 228 -8.70 -14.75 5.24
C TRP A 228 -7.71 -15.84 5.68
N CYS A 229 -6.45 -15.74 5.24
CA CYS A 229 -5.39 -16.66 5.67
C CYS A 229 -5.19 -16.62 7.20
N GLU A 230 -5.06 -15.42 7.77
CA GLU A 230 -4.90 -15.22 9.21
C GLU A 230 -6.08 -15.80 10.01
N ALA A 231 -7.31 -15.56 9.56
CA ALA A 231 -8.52 -16.08 10.19
C ALA A 231 -8.63 -17.62 10.14
N ASN A 232 -8.00 -18.26 9.15
CA ASN A 232 -8.03 -19.71 8.94
C ASN A 232 -6.76 -20.44 9.41
N GLY A 233 -5.85 -19.73 10.10
CA GLY A 233 -4.58 -20.30 10.56
C GLY A 233 -3.65 -20.72 9.41
N ILE A 234 -3.86 -20.19 8.21
CA ILE A 234 -3.00 -20.37 7.04
C ILE A 234 -1.99 -19.24 7.04
N GLU A 235 -0.70 -19.56 6.87
CA GLU A 235 0.31 -18.51 6.76
C GLU A 235 -0.03 -17.60 5.56
N PRO A 236 -0.23 -16.29 5.76
CA PRO A 236 -0.63 -15.40 4.70
C PRO A 236 0.42 -15.44 3.58
N PRO A 237 0.00 -15.36 2.30
CA PRO A 237 0.95 -15.35 1.20
C PRO A 237 1.92 -14.18 1.42
N LYS A 238 3.14 -14.52 1.82
CA LYS A 238 4.24 -13.56 1.90
C LYS A 238 4.34 -12.93 0.53
N ARG A 239 4.54 -11.60 0.51
CA ARG A 239 4.84 -10.87 -0.73
C ARG A 239 5.76 -11.79 -1.56
N PRO A 240 5.53 -11.99 -2.86
CA PRO A 240 6.69 -11.91 -3.71
C PRO A 240 7.23 -10.49 -3.48
N SER A 241 8.06 -10.32 -2.45
CA SER A 241 9.37 -9.75 -2.71
C SER A 241 9.75 -10.33 -4.06
N SER A 242 9.99 -9.51 -5.07
CA SER A 242 10.89 -9.82 -6.18
C SER A 242 11.80 -11.00 -5.84
N SER A 243 11.30 -12.23 -5.97
CA SER A 243 11.97 -13.39 -5.44
C SER A 243 12.30 -14.20 -6.65
N GLN A 244 13.61 -14.26 -6.87
CA GLN A 244 14.29 -15.07 -7.86
C GLN A 244 14.34 -14.45 -9.26
N PRO A 245 15.43 -13.75 -9.58
CA PRO A 245 16.16 -14.19 -10.74
C PRO A 245 16.83 -15.52 -10.34
N SER A 246 16.12 -16.62 -10.61
CA SER A 246 16.71 -17.85 -11.15
C SER A 246 18.20 -18.11 -10.82
N LYS A 247 18.63 -18.32 -9.57
CA LYS A 247 20.05 -18.61 -9.26
C LYS A 247 21.04 -17.81 -10.15
N THR A 248 20.81 -16.52 -10.41
CA THR A 248 21.83 -15.72 -11.09
C THR A 248 22.86 -15.45 -10.02
N LYS A 249 23.91 -16.26 -10.06
CA LYS A 249 25.20 -16.11 -9.40
C LYS A 249 25.33 -14.71 -8.79
N ILE A 250 25.34 -14.63 -7.47
CA ILE A 250 25.91 -13.52 -6.73
C ILE A 250 27.21 -13.14 -7.46
N ALA A 251 27.24 -11.99 -8.11
CA ALA A 251 28.43 -11.49 -8.80
C ALA A 251 29.45 -10.90 -7.80
N CYS A 252 29.14 -10.95 -6.49
CA CYS A 252 30.11 -10.72 -5.43
C CYS A 252 31.16 -11.84 -5.49
N SER A 253 32.42 -11.47 -5.63
CA SER A 253 33.49 -12.45 -5.75
C SER A 253 33.61 -13.29 -4.46
N PRO A 254 34.04 -14.56 -4.53
CA PRO A 254 34.26 -15.37 -3.31
C PRO A 254 35.21 -14.71 -2.30
N ALA A 255 36.15 -13.91 -2.79
CA ALA A 255 37.05 -13.11 -1.97
C ALA A 255 36.31 -11.99 -1.21
N GLU A 256 35.35 -11.32 -1.84
CA GLU A 256 34.52 -10.31 -1.20
C GLU A 256 33.57 -10.92 -0.16
N LEU A 257 32.96 -12.09 -0.45
CA LEU A 257 32.14 -12.80 0.54
C LEU A 257 32.94 -13.21 1.78
N THR A 258 34.14 -13.77 1.58
CA THR A 258 35.06 -14.09 2.69
C THR A 258 35.43 -12.84 3.48
N LYS A 259 35.71 -11.74 2.77
CA LYS A 259 36.01 -10.45 3.39
C LYS A 259 34.83 -9.94 4.23
N ILE A 260 33.60 -9.99 3.69
CA ILE A 260 32.37 -9.62 4.41
C ILE A 260 32.29 -10.44 5.71
N GLN A 261 32.44 -11.77 5.65
CA GLN A 261 32.36 -12.62 6.85
C GLN A 261 33.37 -12.23 7.93
N ILE A 262 34.62 -11.94 7.55
CA ILE A 262 35.65 -11.47 8.48
C ILE A 262 35.26 -10.14 9.13
N LEU A 263 34.69 -9.22 8.34
CA LEU A 263 34.24 -7.91 8.85
C LEU A 263 33.07 -8.06 9.83
N LEU A 264 32.15 -9.01 9.61
CA LEU A 264 31.06 -9.28 10.55
C LEU A 264 31.57 -9.82 11.89
N CYS A 265 32.60 -10.69 11.88
CA CYS A 265 33.26 -11.14 13.11
C CYS A 265 33.87 -9.95 13.87
N LYS A 266 34.50 -9.01 13.17
CA LYS A 266 35.06 -7.78 13.77
C LYS A 266 33.99 -6.82 14.28
N LEU A 267 32.88 -6.63 13.56
CA LEU A 267 31.74 -5.84 14.03
C LEU A 267 31.14 -6.41 15.32
N SER A 268 31.16 -7.74 15.47
CA SER A 268 30.62 -8.43 16.64
C SER A 268 31.59 -8.48 17.82
N SER A 269 32.85 -8.07 17.62
CA SER A 269 33.87 -8.09 18.67
C SER A 269 33.59 -7.02 19.74
N SER A 270 34.19 -7.17 20.92
CA SER A 270 34.09 -6.17 21.99
C SER A 270 35.11 -5.03 21.86
N ASN A 271 35.98 -5.07 20.85
CA ASN A 271 37.03 -4.08 20.64
C ASN A 271 36.50 -2.91 19.80
N PRO A 272 36.46 -1.67 20.34
CA PRO A 272 35.98 -0.50 19.60
C PRO A 272 36.74 -0.24 18.30
N GLU A 273 38.04 -0.53 18.25
CA GLU A 273 38.85 -0.32 17.05
C GLU A 273 38.47 -1.27 15.92
N ASP A 274 38.19 -2.54 16.27
CA ASP A 274 37.74 -3.55 15.30
C ASP A 274 36.36 -3.19 14.75
N GLN A 275 35.44 -2.75 15.62
CA GLN A 275 34.11 -2.30 15.21
C GLN A 275 34.21 -1.09 14.27
N ARG A 276 35.03 -0.09 14.62
CA ARG A 276 35.23 1.12 13.80
C ARG A 276 35.79 0.78 12.43
N THR A 277 36.86 -0.01 12.39
CA THR A 277 37.52 -0.43 11.16
C THR A 277 36.57 -1.24 10.30
N ALA A 278 35.85 -2.20 10.89
CA ALA A 278 34.91 -3.04 10.16
C ALA A 278 33.73 -2.24 9.60
N ALA A 279 33.14 -1.34 10.36
CA ALA A 279 32.07 -0.46 9.88
C ALA A 279 32.57 0.44 8.73
N GLY A 280 33.79 0.96 8.84
CA GLY A 280 34.44 1.75 7.79
C GLY A 280 34.66 0.96 6.49
N GLU A 281 35.11 -0.28 6.58
CA GLU A 281 35.30 -1.15 5.43
C GLU A 281 33.98 -1.59 4.79
N ILE A 282 32.97 -1.92 5.60
CA ILE A 282 31.62 -2.26 5.10
C ILE A 282 31.00 -1.06 4.37
N ARG A 283 31.14 0.15 4.91
CA ARG A 283 30.74 1.39 4.24
C ARG A 283 31.35 1.49 2.85
N LEU A 284 32.66 1.24 2.71
CA LEU A 284 33.36 1.30 1.44
C LEU A 284 32.90 0.19 0.48
N LEU A 285 32.73 -1.04 0.95
CA LEU A 285 32.26 -2.16 0.13
C LEU A 285 30.85 -1.92 -0.42
N ALA A 286 29.92 -1.44 0.42
CA ALA A 286 28.54 -1.12 0.04
C ALA A 286 28.46 0.03 -0.98
N LYS A 287 29.45 0.94 -0.99
CA LYS A 287 29.53 2.03 -1.97
C LYS A 287 29.88 1.54 -3.38
N ARG A 288 30.64 0.45 -3.51
CA ARG A 288 31.25 0.03 -4.79
C ARG A 288 30.23 -0.40 -5.85
N ASN A 289 29.27 -1.27 -5.50
CA ASN A 289 28.29 -1.81 -6.45
C ASN A 289 27.03 -2.33 -5.72
N ALA A 290 26.01 -2.68 -6.50
CA ALA A 290 24.75 -3.20 -5.98
C ALA A 290 24.87 -4.62 -5.39
N ASP A 291 25.66 -5.50 -6.02
CA ASP A 291 25.83 -6.89 -5.57
C ASP A 291 26.42 -6.98 -4.15
N ASN A 292 27.39 -6.11 -3.83
CA ASN A 292 27.96 -6.01 -2.49
C ASN A 292 26.91 -5.54 -1.48
N ARG A 293 25.99 -4.65 -1.86
CA ARG A 293 24.92 -4.21 -0.95
C ARG A 293 23.99 -5.36 -0.58
N VAL A 294 23.64 -6.20 -1.56
CA VAL A 294 22.84 -7.40 -1.33
C VAL A 294 23.62 -8.39 -0.47
N ALA A 295 24.85 -8.74 -0.85
CA ALA A 295 25.68 -9.71 -0.13
C ALA A 295 25.95 -9.30 1.33
N ILE A 296 26.22 -8.02 1.60
CA ILE A 296 26.42 -7.50 2.96
C ILE A 296 25.14 -7.64 3.80
N ALA A 297 23.98 -7.34 3.22
CA ALA A 297 22.71 -7.46 3.91
C ALA A 297 22.36 -8.94 4.20
N GLU A 298 22.50 -9.82 3.20
CA GLU A 298 22.26 -11.27 3.32
C GLU A 298 23.21 -11.94 4.32
N ALA A 299 24.45 -11.47 4.42
CA ALA A 299 25.40 -11.95 5.42
C ALA A 299 25.01 -11.60 6.86
N GLY A 300 24.02 -10.70 7.07
CA GLY A 300 23.55 -10.31 8.40
C GLY A 300 24.27 -9.09 8.99
N ALA A 301 24.86 -8.22 8.17
CA ALA A 301 25.55 -7.03 8.66
C ALA A 301 24.58 -5.98 9.25
N ILE A 302 23.33 -5.90 8.76
CA ILE A 302 22.39 -4.83 9.13
C ILE A 302 22.13 -4.76 10.64
N PRO A 303 21.73 -5.85 11.35
CA PRO A 303 21.50 -5.79 12.80
C PRO A 303 22.76 -5.38 13.59
N LEU A 304 23.95 -5.78 13.14
CA LEU A 304 25.22 -5.41 13.76
C LEU A 304 25.50 -3.91 13.60
N LEU A 305 25.29 -3.36 12.40
CA LEU A 305 25.41 -1.92 12.14
C LEU A 305 24.40 -1.12 12.96
N VAL A 306 23.16 -1.61 13.10
CA VAL A 306 22.14 -0.96 13.93
C VAL A 306 22.58 -0.90 15.40
N LYS A 307 23.12 -1.99 15.95
CA LYS A 307 23.66 -2.01 17.31
C LYS A 307 24.79 -0.98 17.50
N ILE A 308 25.62 -0.80 16.48
CA ILE A 308 26.76 0.13 16.51
C ILE A 308 26.31 1.60 16.53
N LEU A 309 25.12 1.95 16.01
CA LEU A 309 24.61 3.33 16.09
C LEU A 309 24.50 3.85 17.52
N SER A 310 24.35 2.96 18.51
CA SER A 310 24.27 3.33 19.93
C SER A 310 25.63 3.48 20.63
N THR A 311 26.75 3.28 19.91
CA THR A 311 28.09 3.44 20.49
C THR A 311 28.42 4.92 20.73
N PRO A 312 29.22 5.25 21.77
CA PRO A 312 29.58 6.64 22.06
C PRO A 312 30.63 7.22 21.10
N ASP A 313 31.33 6.39 20.34
CA ASP A 313 32.39 6.82 19.42
C ASP A 313 31.78 7.44 18.15
N SER A 314 31.88 8.76 18.02
CA SER A 314 31.27 9.52 16.91
C SER A 314 31.73 9.02 15.53
N ARG A 315 32.99 8.59 15.40
CA ARG A 315 33.54 8.12 14.12
C ARG A 315 32.97 6.75 13.74
N THR A 316 32.77 5.88 14.72
CA THR A 316 32.12 4.58 14.55
C THR A 316 30.64 4.76 14.19
N GLN A 317 29.92 5.66 14.86
CA GLN A 317 28.54 6.02 14.51
C GLN A 317 28.43 6.54 13.07
N GLU A 318 29.34 7.42 12.66
CA GLU A 318 29.40 7.96 11.29
C GLU A 318 29.62 6.85 10.26
N HIS A 319 30.56 5.93 10.50
CA HIS A 319 30.77 4.77 9.63
C HIS A 319 29.53 3.89 9.55
N ALA A 320 28.88 3.61 10.69
CA ALA A 320 27.68 2.77 10.74
C ALA A 320 26.49 3.39 10.01
N VAL A 321 26.18 4.66 10.26
CA VAL A 321 25.06 5.34 9.57
C VAL A 321 25.32 5.47 8.07
N THR A 322 26.57 5.72 7.66
CA THR A 322 26.91 5.82 6.23
C THR A 322 26.91 4.45 5.55
N ALA A 323 27.26 3.39 6.26
CA ALA A 323 27.09 2.03 5.76
C ALA A 323 25.59 1.72 5.53
N LEU A 324 24.72 2.06 6.49
CA LEU A 324 23.27 1.90 6.34
C LEU A 324 22.70 2.75 5.19
N LEU A 325 23.17 3.99 5.02
CA LEU A 325 22.84 4.83 3.85
C LEU A 325 23.19 4.12 2.55
N ASN A 326 24.41 3.61 2.42
CA ASN A 326 24.83 2.93 1.21
C ASN A 326 23.99 1.67 0.97
N LEU A 327 23.71 0.89 2.02
CA LEU A 327 22.85 -0.30 1.93
C LEU A 327 21.42 0.04 1.53
N SER A 328 20.85 1.16 1.99
CA SER A 328 19.47 1.57 1.71
C SER A 328 19.26 2.04 0.26
N ILE A 329 20.32 2.28 -0.51
CA ILE A 329 20.23 2.54 -1.95
C ILE A 329 19.64 1.33 -2.69
N CYS A 330 19.82 0.11 -2.17
CA CYS A 330 19.18 -1.08 -2.69
C CYS A 330 17.77 -1.22 -2.10
N GLU A 331 16.74 -1.25 -2.95
CA GLU A 331 15.33 -1.37 -2.51
C GLU A 331 15.08 -2.61 -1.64
N ASP A 332 15.63 -3.76 -2.02
CA ASP A 332 15.47 -5.03 -1.30
C ASP A 332 16.00 -4.96 0.15
N ASN A 333 16.99 -4.10 0.40
CA ASN A 333 17.58 -3.93 1.72
C ASN A 333 16.73 -3.03 2.64
N LYS A 334 15.90 -2.13 2.11
CA LYS A 334 15.18 -1.13 2.91
C LYS A 334 14.25 -1.78 3.94
N GLY A 335 13.54 -2.83 3.55
CA GLY A 335 12.68 -3.60 4.45
C GLY A 335 13.48 -4.19 5.61
N SER A 336 14.61 -4.83 5.33
CA SER A 336 15.51 -5.41 6.34
C SER A 336 16.08 -4.36 7.29
N ILE A 337 16.42 -3.17 6.79
CA ILE A 337 16.92 -2.05 7.63
C ILE A 337 15.83 -1.60 8.62
N ILE A 338 14.59 -1.42 8.15
CA ILE A 338 13.47 -1.00 9.01
C ILE A 338 13.13 -2.08 10.02
N SER A 339 12.98 -3.33 9.58
CA SER A 339 12.66 -4.48 10.45
C SER A 339 13.73 -4.77 11.50
N SER A 340 15.00 -4.39 11.24
CA SER A 340 16.08 -4.48 12.22
C SER A 340 16.04 -3.38 13.31
N GLY A 341 15.05 -2.50 13.28
CA GLY A 341 14.91 -1.43 14.27
C GLY A 341 15.94 -0.30 14.10
N ALA A 342 16.38 -0.01 12.87
CA ALA A 342 17.41 1.01 12.61
C ALA A 342 16.96 2.44 12.94
N VAL A 343 15.66 2.74 12.78
CA VAL A 343 15.14 4.12 12.79
C VAL A 343 15.46 4.88 14.09
N PRO A 344 15.22 4.36 15.30
CA PRO A 344 15.57 5.07 16.54
C PRO A 344 17.06 5.42 16.64
N GLY A 345 17.94 4.50 16.24
CA GLY A 345 19.39 4.73 16.22
C GLY A 345 19.79 5.81 15.21
N ILE A 346 19.21 5.79 14.01
CA ILE A 346 19.44 6.82 12.98
C ILE A 346 18.96 8.20 13.48
N VAL A 347 17.80 8.26 14.15
CA VAL A 347 17.29 9.49 14.76
C VAL A 347 18.19 9.99 15.88
N GLN A 348 18.79 9.09 16.68
CA GLN A 348 19.77 9.48 17.69
C GLN A 348 21.02 10.11 17.06
N VAL A 349 21.54 9.52 15.98
CA VAL A 349 22.69 10.08 15.23
C VAL A 349 22.32 11.43 14.62
N LEU A 350 21.12 11.57 14.05
CA LEU A 350 20.63 12.87 13.53
C LEU A 350 20.56 13.96 14.60
N LYS A 351 20.29 13.60 15.86
CA LYS A 351 20.22 14.53 17.00
C LYS A 351 21.59 14.93 17.54
N LYS A 352 22.53 13.98 17.65
CA LYS A 352 23.74 14.13 18.48
C LYS A 352 25.06 13.87 17.75
N GLY A 353 25.03 13.38 16.52
CA GLY A 353 26.22 13.01 15.75
C GLY A 353 27.03 14.22 15.28
N SER A 354 28.20 13.94 14.70
CA SER A 354 28.96 14.92 13.90
C SER A 354 28.08 15.50 12.78
N MET A 355 28.42 16.68 12.25
CA MET A 355 27.64 17.28 11.17
C MET A 355 27.51 16.33 9.96
N GLU A 356 28.61 15.66 9.57
CA GLU A 356 28.60 14.63 8.51
C GLU A 356 27.70 13.43 8.87
N ALA A 357 27.74 12.95 10.12
CA ALA A 357 26.86 11.86 10.56
C ALA A 357 25.37 12.27 10.54
N ARG A 358 25.06 13.52 10.90
CA ARG A 358 23.69 14.08 10.86
C ARG A 358 23.19 14.18 9.41
N GLU A 359 24.02 14.65 8.49
CA GLU A 359 23.75 14.69 7.05
C GLU A 359 23.45 13.28 6.50
N ASN A 360 24.34 12.33 6.77
CA ASN A 360 24.16 10.94 6.34
C ASN A 360 22.92 10.29 6.97
N ALA A 361 22.59 10.63 8.23
CA ALA A 361 21.36 10.18 8.87
C ALA A 361 20.10 10.73 8.17
N ALA A 362 20.08 12.02 7.83
CA ALA A 362 18.97 12.61 7.07
C ALA A 362 18.81 11.97 5.69
N ALA A 363 19.91 11.77 4.96
CA ALA A 363 19.90 11.07 3.67
C ALA A 363 19.41 9.61 3.80
N THR A 364 19.77 8.92 4.89
CA THR A 364 19.31 7.54 5.15
C THR A 364 17.80 7.53 5.36
N LEU A 365 17.27 8.45 6.19
CA LEU A 365 15.84 8.57 6.43
C LEU A 365 15.06 8.90 5.15
N PHE A 366 15.60 9.80 4.31
CA PHE A 366 15.05 10.06 2.98
C PHE A 366 14.97 8.77 2.14
N SER A 367 16.11 8.08 1.97
CA SER A 367 16.20 6.84 1.17
C SER A 367 15.20 5.78 1.62
N LEU A 368 15.05 5.59 2.94
CA LEU A 368 14.08 4.65 3.52
C LEU A 368 12.63 5.11 3.35
N SER A 369 12.37 6.42 3.41
CA SER A 369 11.02 6.99 3.30
C SER A 369 10.42 6.94 1.89
N VAL A 370 11.21 6.62 0.85
CA VAL A 370 10.69 6.42 -0.51
C VAL A 370 9.58 5.36 -0.52
N VAL A 371 9.69 4.34 0.33
CA VAL A 371 8.64 3.35 0.58
C VAL A 371 7.56 3.97 1.48
N ASP A 372 6.30 3.95 1.03
CA ASP A 372 5.17 4.61 1.71
C ASP A 372 4.94 4.12 3.14
N GLU A 373 5.03 2.81 3.37
CA GLU A 373 4.83 2.21 4.69
C GLU A 373 5.88 2.71 5.71
N ASN A 374 7.09 3.02 5.25
CA ASN A 374 8.17 3.51 6.11
C ASN A 374 7.93 4.95 6.58
N LYS A 375 7.20 5.77 5.81
CA LYS A 375 6.92 7.17 6.15
C LYS A 375 6.19 7.31 7.49
N VAL A 376 5.29 6.37 7.78
CA VAL A 376 4.52 6.32 9.04
C VAL A 376 5.45 6.01 10.22
N ALA A 377 6.26 4.95 10.10
CA ALA A 377 7.18 4.53 11.13
C ALA A 377 8.25 5.59 11.43
N ILE A 378 8.85 6.19 10.40
CA ILE A 378 9.84 7.26 10.54
C ILE A 378 9.21 8.52 11.15
N GLY A 379 8.00 8.88 10.73
CA GLY A 379 7.28 10.01 11.31
C GLY A 379 6.85 9.80 12.76
N ALA A 380 6.67 8.55 13.20
CA ALA A 380 6.33 8.20 14.58
C ALA A 380 7.56 8.11 15.50
N SER A 381 8.76 7.88 14.96
CA SER A 381 10.01 7.73 15.75
C SER A 381 10.61 9.04 16.28
N GLY A 382 9.97 10.18 16.01
CA GLY A 382 10.49 11.49 16.38
C GLY A 382 11.65 11.98 15.50
N ALA A 383 11.70 11.53 14.24
CA ALA A 383 12.67 12.00 13.25
C ALA A 383 12.47 13.46 12.81
N ILE A 384 11.22 13.95 12.84
CA ILE A 384 10.84 15.25 12.28
C ILE A 384 11.52 16.44 12.98
N PRO A 385 11.49 16.60 14.32
CA PRO A 385 12.12 17.76 14.94
C PRO A 385 13.63 17.89 14.66
N PRO A 386 14.44 16.82 14.76
CA PRO A 386 15.86 16.89 14.39
C PRO A 386 16.12 17.21 12.91
N LEU A 387 15.25 16.78 12.01
CA LEU A 387 15.31 17.19 10.60
C LEU A 387 15.04 18.69 10.44
N VAL A 388 14.05 19.24 11.16
CA VAL A 388 13.80 20.69 11.17
C VAL A 388 14.99 21.46 11.76
N THR A 389 15.63 20.94 12.81
CA THR A 389 16.86 21.51 13.35
C THR A 389 17.98 21.50 12.30
N LEU A 390 18.22 20.37 11.62
CA LEU A 390 19.24 20.27 10.57
C LEU A 390 18.95 21.19 9.38
N LEU A 391 17.68 21.37 9.00
CA LEU A 391 17.26 22.34 7.99
C LEU A 391 17.58 23.79 8.39
N SER A 392 17.54 24.09 9.69
CA SER A 392 17.82 25.42 10.22
C SER A 392 19.31 25.72 10.30
N GLU A 393 20.11 24.82 10.89
CA GLU A 393 21.50 25.09 11.29
C GLU A 393 22.56 24.26 10.53
N GLY A 394 22.14 23.35 9.65
CA GLY A 394 23.04 22.46 8.92
C GLY A 394 23.89 23.17 7.88
N THR A 395 24.88 22.44 7.36
CA THR A 395 25.60 22.85 6.14
C THR A 395 24.64 22.92 4.95
N GLN A 396 25.08 23.48 3.82
CA GLN A 396 24.24 23.48 2.61
C GLN A 396 23.81 22.05 2.19
N ARG A 397 24.69 21.07 2.37
CA ARG A 397 24.34 19.66 2.16
C ARG A 397 23.31 19.18 3.18
N GLY A 398 23.53 19.44 4.47
CA GLY A 398 22.60 19.04 5.52
C GLY A 398 21.22 19.66 5.41
N LYS A 399 21.14 20.94 5.00
CA LYS A 399 19.87 21.60 4.73
C LYS A 399 19.12 20.92 3.58
N LYS A 400 19.81 20.58 2.48
CA LYS A 400 19.21 19.85 1.34
C LYS A 400 18.77 18.44 1.69
N ASP A 401 19.61 17.68 2.40
CA ASP A 401 19.28 16.32 2.84
C ASP A 401 18.07 16.34 3.79
N ALA A 402 18.04 17.29 4.74
CA ALA A 402 16.91 17.48 5.65
C ALA A 402 15.63 17.90 4.92
N ALA A 403 15.72 18.85 3.99
CA ALA A 403 14.58 19.31 3.21
C ALA A 403 13.96 18.19 2.39
N THR A 404 14.79 17.39 1.71
CA THR A 404 14.34 16.28 0.87
C THR A 404 13.67 15.19 1.73
N ALA A 405 14.25 14.87 2.89
CA ALA A 405 13.65 13.95 3.84
C ALA A 405 12.29 14.46 4.35
N LEU A 406 12.19 15.74 4.75
CA LEU A 406 10.94 16.34 5.24
C LEU A 406 9.87 16.37 4.17
N PHE A 407 10.22 16.77 2.95
CA PHE A 407 9.29 16.79 1.81
C PHE A 407 8.70 15.40 1.58
N ASN A 408 9.55 14.37 1.46
CA ASN A 408 9.12 13.02 1.18
C ASN A 408 8.31 12.40 2.34
N LEU A 409 8.66 12.69 3.59
CA LEU A 409 7.87 12.30 4.76
C LEU A 409 6.50 12.98 4.81
N CYS A 410 6.39 14.22 4.33
CA CYS A 410 5.14 15.00 4.31
C CYS A 410 4.20 14.63 3.15
N ILE A 411 4.62 13.78 2.21
CA ILE A 411 3.69 13.13 1.28
C ILE A 411 2.62 12.36 2.06
N TYR A 412 3.01 11.73 3.17
CA TYR A 412 2.06 11.15 4.11
C TYR A 412 1.40 12.24 4.98
N GLN A 413 0.08 12.35 4.88
CA GLN A 413 -0.72 13.41 5.54
C GLN A 413 -0.51 13.45 7.06
N GLY A 414 -0.39 12.30 7.72
CA GLY A 414 -0.21 12.22 9.18
C GLY A 414 1.12 12.80 9.69
N ASN A 415 2.07 13.09 8.80
CA ASN A 415 3.32 13.76 9.17
C ASN A 415 3.25 15.28 9.06
N LYS A 416 2.33 15.85 8.27
CA LYS A 416 2.28 17.31 8.04
C LYS A 416 2.05 18.09 9.33
N GLY A 417 1.05 17.73 10.13
CA GLY A 417 0.81 18.36 11.43
C GLY A 417 1.99 18.23 12.39
N LYS A 418 2.67 17.08 12.42
CA LYS A 418 3.89 16.88 13.22
C LYS A 418 5.02 17.82 12.79
N THR A 419 5.19 18.01 11.47
CA THR A 419 6.18 18.92 10.87
C THR A 419 5.87 20.38 11.20
N VAL A 420 4.60 20.79 11.17
CA VAL A 420 4.17 22.14 11.60
C VAL A 420 4.47 22.35 13.08
N ARG A 421 4.06 21.43 13.96
CA ARG A 421 4.31 21.51 15.41
C ARG A 421 5.79 21.47 15.78
N ALA A 422 6.63 20.88 14.95
CA ALA A 422 8.08 20.92 15.09
C ALA A 422 8.70 22.29 14.74
N GLY A 423 7.91 23.29 14.35
CA GLY A 423 8.39 24.64 14.08
C GLY A 423 9.02 24.82 12.70
N VAL A 424 8.59 24.05 11.71
CA VAL A 424 9.15 24.14 10.35
C VAL A 424 8.82 25.47 9.66
N ILE A 425 7.62 26.04 9.89
CA ILE A 425 7.14 27.22 9.13
C ILE A 425 8.04 28.45 9.34
N PRO A 426 8.41 28.85 10.58
CA PRO A 426 9.38 29.93 10.78
C PRO A 426 10.73 29.68 10.09
N THR A 427 11.21 28.44 10.11
CA THR A 427 12.47 28.05 9.45
C THR A 427 12.37 28.24 7.94
N LEU A 428 11.29 27.78 7.31
CA LEU A 428 11.06 27.94 5.87
C LEU A 428 10.95 29.42 5.49
N MET A 429 10.21 30.22 6.26
CA MET A 429 10.10 31.66 6.01
C MET A 429 11.45 32.37 6.09
N ARG A 430 12.30 32.00 7.08
CA ARG A 430 13.66 32.53 7.16
C ARG A 430 14.46 32.17 5.90
N LEU A 431 14.45 30.92 5.47
CA LEU A 431 15.17 30.44 4.28
C LEU A 431 14.72 31.15 2.99
N LEU A 432 13.43 31.52 2.87
CA LEU A 432 12.91 32.29 1.74
C LEU A 432 13.42 33.74 1.70
N THR A 433 13.69 34.32 2.86
CA THR A 433 14.12 35.72 3.00
C THR A 433 15.62 35.89 3.23
N GLU A 434 16.36 34.77 3.33
CA GLU A 434 17.80 34.79 3.60
C GLU A 434 18.59 35.37 2.40
N PRO A 435 19.50 36.33 2.63
CA PRO A 435 20.37 36.85 1.58
C PRO A 435 21.19 35.71 0.93
N GLY A 436 21.10 35.59 -0.39
CA GLY A 436 21.80 34.56 -1.17
C GLY A 436 20.93 33.40 -1.65
N GLY A 437 19.69 33.24 -1.13
CA GLY A 437 18.65 32.41 -1.77
C GLY A 437 18.95 30.92 -1.96
N GLY A 438 19.91 30.35 -1.24
CA GLY A 438 20.43 29.00 -1.52
C GLY A 438 19.48 27.82 -1.27
N MET A 439 18.32 28.05 -0.65
CA MET A 439 17.34 27.02 -0.24
C MET A 439 15.89 27.40 -0.61
N VAL A 440 15.70 28.35 -1.55
CA VAL A 440 14.37 28.87 -1.89
C VAL A 440 13.48 27.80 -2.51
N ASP A 441 14.01 27.00 -3.44
CA ASP A 441 13.26 25.93 -4.12
C ASP A 441 12.74 24.89 -3.13
N GLU A 442 13.62 24.41 -2.26
CA GLU A 442 13.29 23.43 -1.23
C GLU A 442 12.30 24.00 -0.22
N ALA A 443 12.47 25.26 0.20
CA ALA A 443 11.59 25.89 1.16
C ALA A 443 10.16 26.07 0.60
N LEU A 444 10.03 26.53 -0.65
CA LEU A 444 8.74 26.65 -1.31
C LEU A 444 8.07 25.30 -1.55
N ALA A 445 8.82 24.27 -1.94
CA ALA A 445 8.28 22.92 -2.14
C ALA A 445 7.72 22.33 -0.83
N ILE A 446 8.41 22.51 0.29
CA ILE A 446 7.92 22.06 1.61
C ILE A 446 6.70 22.89 2.04
N LEU A 447 6.68 24.21 1.82
CA LEU A 447 5.49 25.02 2.09
C LEU A 447 4.29 24.56 1.26
N ALA A 448 4.48 24.27 -0.03
CA ALA A 448 3.41 23.83 -0.93
C ALA A 448 2.77 22.53 -0.45
N ILE A 449 3.58 21.51 -0.11
CA ILE A 449 3.04 20.23 0.37
C ILE A 449 2.35 20.36 1.73
N LEU A 450 2.85 21.24 2.61
CA LEU A 450 2.27 21.50 3.92
C LEU A 450 0.98 22.32 3.84
N ALA A 451 0.85 23.26 2.91
CA ALA A 451 -0.27 24.22 2.82
C ALA A 451 -1.65 23.54 2.67
N SER A 452 -1.69 22.29 2.23
CA SER A 452 -2.92 21.48 2.22
C SER A 452 -3.42 21.08 3.61
N HIS A 453 -2.61 21.19 4.66
CA HIS A 453 -2.97 20.82 6.04
C HIS A 453 -3.50 22.05 6.83
N PRO A 454 -4.64 21.95 7.56
CA PRO A 454 -5.23 23.09 8.26
C PRO A 454 -4.28 23.82 9.22
N GLU A 455 -3.57 23.08 10.10
CA GLU A 455 -2.58 23.68 11.02
C GLU A 455 -1.47 24.45 10.26
N ALA A 456 -1.07 23.95 9.08
CA ALA A 456 -0.05 24.62 8.27
C ALA A 456 -0.61 25.91 7.66
N LYS A 457 -1.84 25.90 7.14
CA LYS A 457 -2.50 27.11 6.61
C LYS A 457 -2.51 28.23 7.65
N SER A 458 -2.97 27.93 8.86
CA SER A 458 -3.01 28.90 9.96
C SER A 458 -1.61 29.41 10.31
N ALA A 459 -0.61 28.52 10.39
CA ALA A 459 0.77 28.90 10.70
C ALA A 459 1.42 29.75 9.59
N ILE A 460 1.19 29.43 8.32
CA ILE A 460 1.70 30.17 7.16
C ILE A 460 1.07 31.57 7.11
N GLY A 461 -0.25 31.67 7.34
CA GLY A 461 -0.95 32.95 7.43
C GLY A 461 -0.40 33.83 8.56
N ALA A 462 -0.20 33.26 9.74
CA ALA A 462 0.39 33.97 10.89
C ALA A 462 1.85 34.42 10.64
N ALA A 463 2.59 33.70 9.80
CA ALA A 463 3.97 34.00 9.47
C ALA A 463 4.15 35.14 8.43
N LYS A 464 3.08 35.86 8.08
CA LYS A 464 3.08 36.94 7.07
C LYS A 464 3.67 36.49 5.73
N ALA A 465 3.39 35.26 5.31
CA ALA A 465 3.96 34.70 4.08
C ALA A 465 3.44 35.35 2.79
N MET A 466 2.26 35.99 2.82
CA MET A 466 1.58 36.51 1.62
C MET A 466 2.45 37.44 0.76
N PRO A 467 3.09 38.51 1.28
CA PRO A 467 3.91 39.40 0.44
C PRO A 467 5.11 38.67 -0.18
N VAL A 468 5.73 37.75 0.56
CA VAL A 468 6.87 36.95 0.10
C VAL A 468 6.45 36.03 -1.05
N LEU A 469 5.32 35.34 -0.92
CA LEU A 469 4.80 34.45 -1.97
C LEU A 469 4.39 35.22 -3.23
N VAL A 470 3.77 36.40 -3.09
CA VAL A 470 3.41 37.26 -4.23
C VAL A 470 4.66 37.75 -4.96
N ASP A 471 5.72 38.12 -4.23
CA ASP A 471 7.00 38.50 -4.84
C ASP A 471 7.61 37.34 -5.65
N PHE A 472 7.59 36.12 -5.11
CA PHE A 472 8.07 34.94 -5.86
C PHE A 472 7.25 34.63 -7.10
N ILE A 473 5.94 34.92 -7.12
CA ILE A 473 5.12 34.78 -8.34
C ILE A 473 5.52 35.79 -9.41
N GLY A 474 5.78 37.04 -9.01
CA GLY A 474 6.22 38.09 -9.93
C GLY A 474 7.63 37.86 -10.46
N ASN A 475 8.57 37.63 -9.54
CA ASN A 475 10.00 37.77 -9.78
C ASN A 475 10.80 36.45 -9.68
N GLY A 476 10.20 35.35 -9.22
CA GLY A 476 10.87 34.06 -9.04
C GLY A 476 11.10 33.26 -10.32
N LEU A 477 11.87 32.17 -10.21
CA LEU A 477 12.04 31.18 -11.29
C LEU A 477 10.74 30.39 -11.50
N PRO A 478 10.54 29.70 -12.66
CA PRO A 478 9.30 28.98 -12.95
C PRO A 478 8.84 28.04 -11.83
N ARG A 479 9.77 27.28 -11.24
CA ARG A 479 9.50 26.39 -10.11
C ARG A 479 9.11 27.13 -8.83
N ASN A 480 9.65 28.33 -8.60
CA ASN A 480 9.25 29.18 -7.47
C ASN A 480 7.83 29.70 -7.67
N LYS A 481 7.51 30.16 -8.88
CA LYS A 481 6.17 30.66 -9.23
C LYS A 481 5.12 29.59 -9.03
N GLU A 482 5.38 28.37 -9.53
CA GLU A 482 4.48 27.22 -9.39
C GLU A 482 4.22 26.88 -7.91
N ASN A 483 5.29 26.68 -7.13
CA ASN A 483 5.14 26.34 -5.72
C ASN A 483 4.50 27.48 -4.91
N ALA A 484 4.87 28.73 -5.16
CA ALA A 484 4.28 29.88 -4.49
C ALA A 484 2.78 30.01 -4.81
N ALA A 485 2.40 29.82 -6.08
CA ALA A 485 1.01 29.80 -6.49
C ALA A 485 0.25 28.63 -5.82
N ALA A 486 0.83 27.44 -5.74
CA ALA A 486 0.22 26.29 -5.05
C ALA A 486 -0.04 26.59 -3.56
N VAL A 487 0.90 27.24 -2.86
CA VAL A 487 0.70 27.69 -1.49
C VAL A 487 -0.46 28.69 -1.42
N LEU A 488 -0.49 29.71 -2.28
CA LEU A 488 -1.54 30.71 -2.29
C LEU A 488 -2.93 30.13 -2.59
N VAL A 489 -3.04 29.19 -3.52
CA VAL A 489 -4.29 28.48 -3.82
C VAL A 489 -4.82 27.79 -2.56
N HIS A 490 -3.95 27.09 -1.82
CA HIS A 490 -4.35 26.44 -0.58
C HIS A 490 -4.75 27.42 0.54
N LEU A 491 -4.10 28.58 0.63
CA LEU A 491 -4.44 29.63 1.60
C LEU A 491 -5.75 30.36 1.26
N CYS A 492 -6.01 30.59 -0.03
CA CYS A 492 -7.19 31.29 -0.52
C CYS A 492 -8.42 30.37 -0.64
N ALA A 493 -8.22 29.06 -0.76
CA ALA A 493 -9.28 28.06 -0.58
C ALA A 493 -9.66 28.00 0.91
N GLY A 494 -10.47 28.97 1.34
CA GLY A 494 -11.09 29.02 2.65
C GLY A 494 -12.20 27.97 2.80
N ASP A 495 -12.39 27.51 4.03
CA ASP A 495 -13.47 26.59 4.43
C ASP A 495 -14.84 27.22 4.10
N GLN A 496 -15.65 26.50 3.31
CA GLN A 496 -17.10 26.73 3.21
C GLN A 496 -17.82 26.00 4.35
#